data_AF-A0A948VRF6-F1
#
_entry.id   AF-A0A948VRF6-F1
#
_cell.length_a   1.000
_cell.length_b   1.000
_cell.length_c   1.000
_cell.angle_alpha   90.00
_cell.angle_beta   90.00
_cell.angle_gamma   90.00
#
_symmetry.space_group_name_H-M   'P 1'
#
loop_
_entity.id
_entity.type
_entity.pdbx_description
1 polymer ?
#
loop_
_entity_poly.entity_id
_entity_poly.type
_entity_poly.pdbx_seq_one_letter_code
_entity_poly.pdbx_strand_id
1 'polypeptide(L)'
;MIQNTSGAGATAVIARSSAGRTGTGGPGTNGGAAGADGAGAASGDVSVAVGTISTQGQGSGGVQASSHSASGASGHVSVAAAGFAATMGDDANVLDAQSTSDTADSSGVAVTAGGEVSSAGSRSAGIFGRSWSALQGAGGVVASALSNVFTIGEDATGVDVASAGGTTSGDVSVDIAGDVSTGGARSKGINAASSATTGDGGRVDVTVQGSVGTTGDDASGIAAISVAAAGSRSASA
;
A
#
# COMPACT_ATOMS: atom_id res chain seq x y z
N MET A 1 -5.06 -13.20 -19.53
CA MET A 1 -4.19 -13.89 -18.56
C MET A 1 -2.79 -13.31 -18.73
N ILE A 2 -2.18 -12.78 -17.68
CA ILE A 2 -0.79 -12.31 -17.69
C ILE A 2 0.05 -13.37 -16.97
N GLN A 3 1.01 -13.96 -17.68
CA GLN A 3 1.96 -14.93 -17.12
C GLN A 3 3.38 -14.39 -17.30
N ASN A 4 4.10 -14.23 -16.20
CA ASN A 4 5.53 -13.91 -16.23
C ASN A 4 6.31 -15.07 -15.59
N THR A 5 7.12 -15.74 -16.40
CA THR A 5 7.78 -17.01 -16.03
C THR A 5 9.30 -16.94 -16.08
N SER A 6 9.91 -15.78 -16.36
CA SER A 6 11.37 -15.70 -16.46
C SER A 6 11.96 -14.35 -16.06
N GLY A 7 12.77 -14.38 -15.01
CA GLY A 7 13.63 -13.29 -14.55
C GLY A 7 13.37 -12.91 -13.09
N ALA A 8 14.42 -12.92 -12.26
CA ALA A 8 14.33 -12.27 -10.96
C ALA A 8 13.97 -10.79 -11.17
N GLY A 9 13.02 -10.28 -10.38
CA GLY A 9 12.57 -8.88 -10.41
C GLY A 9 11.54 -8.55 -11.50
N ALA A 10 10.94 -9.55 -12.17
CA ALA A 10 10.03 -9.30 -13.29
C ALA A 10 8.57 -9.16 -12.80
N THR A 11 8.10 -7.91 -12.64
CA THR A 11 6.70 -7.62 -12.24
C THR A 11 5.77 -7.72 -13.46
N ALA A 12 4.60 -8.34 -13.32
CA ALA A 12 3.65 -8.51 -14.44
C ALA A 12 3.07 -7.18 -14.95
N VAL A 13 2.69 -6.27 -14.04
CA VAL A 13 2.19 -4.93 -14.40
C VAL A 13 2.82 -3.88 -13.49
N ILE A 14 3.43 -2.85 -14.07
CA ILE A 14 3.98 -1.70 -13.34
C ILE A 14 3.32 -0.42 -13.87
N ALA A 15 2.70 0.36 -12.98
CA ALA A 15 2.20 1.70 -13.28
C ALA A 15 2.74 2.71 -12.27
N ARG A 16 3.32 3.81 -12.74
CA ARG A 16 3.95 4.81 -11.87
C ARG A 16 3.59 6.23 -12.29
N SER A 17 3.37 7.07 -11.30
CA SER A 17 3.23 8.52 -11.44
C SER A 17 4.21 9.19 -10.49
N SER A 18 5.00 10.14 -11.00
CA SER A 18 5.97 10.86 -10.18
C SER A 18 6.02 12.34 -10.54
N ALA A 19 6.01 13.21 -9.54
CA ALA A 19 6.28 14.63 -9.73
C ALA A 19 7.60 15.02 -9.04
N GLY A 20 8.52 15.59 -9.83
CA GLY A 20 9.81 16.06 -9.34
C GLY A 20 9.76 17.51 -8.83
N ARG A 21 10.78 17.92 -8.07
CA ARG A 21 11.03 19.33 -7.74
C ARG A 21 11.23 20.11 -9.05
N THR A 22 10.29 20.99 -9.39
CA THR A 22 10.53 22.02 -10.40
C THR A 22 11.44 23.08 -9.78
N GLY A 23 12.76 22.82 -9.78
CA GLY A 23 13.73 23.80 -9.36
C GLY A 23 13.77 24.98 -10.33
N THR A 24 13.30 26.15 -9.89
CA THR A 24 13.76 27.43 -10.42
C THR A 24 15.15 27.70 -9.85
N GLY A 25 16.18 27.51 -10.67
CA GLY A 25 17.57 27.64 -10.20
C GLY A 25 18.61 27.71 -11.33
N GLY A 26 18.38 28.57 -12.33
CA GLY A 26 19.49 29.14 -13.12
C GLY A 26 19.98 30.43 -12.44
N PRO A 27 21.30 30.72 -12.39
CA PRO A 27 21.85 31.82 -11.62
C PRO A 27 21.42 33.16 -12.22
N GLY A 28 21.12 34.12 -11.34
CA GLY A 28 20.50 35.38 -11.70
C GLY A 28 21.32 36.30 -12.59
N THR A 29 20.60 37.21 -13.24
CA THR A 29 21.03 38.59 -13.43
C THR A 29 19.90 39.50 -12.95
N ASN A 30 20.10 40.07 -11.77
CA ASN A 30 19.58 41.35 -11.25
C ASN A 30 18.16 41.78 -11.64
N GLY A 31 17.24 41.69 -10.68
CA GLY A 31 15.98 42.44 -10.70
C GLY A 31 15.00 41.88 -9.68
N GLY A 32 14.78 42.61 -8.59
CA GLY A 32 13.98 42.16 -7.44
C GLY A 32 12.56 41.74 -7.81
N ALA A 33 12.24 40.48 -7.51
CA ALA A 33 10.90 40.02 -7.15
C ALA A 33 11.08 38.82 -6.21
N ALA A 34 10.91 39.07 -4.92
CA ALA A 34 10.79 38.02 -3.93
C ALA A 34 9.44 37.30 -4.10
N GLY A 35 9.43 35.98 -3.97
CA GLY A 35 8.26 35.24 -3.50
C GLY A 35 7.39 34.58 -4.57
N ALA A 36 7.90 33.50 -5.17
CA ALA A 36 7.07 32.35 -5.50
C ALA A 36 7.97 31.11 -5.39
N ASP A 37 8.19 30.66 -4.16
CA ASP A 37 8.69 29.31 -3.91
C ASP A 37 7.66 28.37 -4.55
N GLY A 38 8.01 27.81 -5.70
CA GLY A 38 7.10 27.03 -6.52
C GLY A 38 6.54 25.87 -5.71
N ALA A 39 5.22 25.85 -5.52
CA ALA A 39 4.52 24.67 -5.05
C ALA A 39 4.96 23.51 -5.96
N GLY A 40 5.51 22.45 -5.36
CA GLY A 40 5.93 21.28 -6.11
C GLY A 40 4.77 20.74 -6.93
N ALA A 41 5.04 20.26 -8.15
CA ALA A 41 3.99 19.65 -8.96
C ALA A 41 3.38 18.45 -8.20
N ALA A 42 2.05 18.34 -8.22
CA ALA A 42 1.38 17.14 -7.72
C ALA A 42 1.63 15.97 -8.67
N SER A 43 1.74 14.75 -8.15
CA SER A 43 1.74 13.56 -9.01
C SER A 43 0.29 13.19 -9.37
N GLY A 44 0.09 12.66 -10.57
CA GLY A 44 -1.24 12.23 -11.04
C GLY A 44 -1.70 10.92 -10.42
N ASP A 45 -3.01 10.65 -10.56
CA ASP A 45 -3.64 9.40 -10.15
C ASP A 45 -3.16 8.21 -10.97
N VAL A 46 -3.15 7.03 -10.35
CA VAL A 46 -2.78 5.77 -10.97
C VAL A 46 -3.93 4.78 -10.80
N SER A 47 -4.48 4.29 -11.91
CA SER A 47 -5.52 3.27 -11.90
C SER A 47 -5.10 2.08 -12.76
N VAL A 48 -5.06 0.89 -12.17
CA VAL A 48 -4.69 -0.36 -12.83
C VAL A 48 -5.81 -1.37 -12.65
N ALA A 49 -6.32 -1.90 -13.75
CA ALA A 49 -7.29 -2.99 -13.77
C ALA A 49 -6.74 -4.17 -14.59
N VAL A 50 -6.79 -5.37 -14.03
CA VAL A 50 -6.23 -6.59 -14.61
C VAL A 50 -7.19 -7.76 -14.42
N GLY A 51 -7.07 -8.78 -15.27
CA GLY A 51 -7.77 -10.06 -15.09
C GLY A 51 -6.98 -11.00 -14.18
N THR A 52 -6.66 -12.19 -14.69
CA THR A 52 -5.81 -13.18 -14.00
C THR A 52 -4.33 -12.87 -14.14
N ILE A 53 -3.59 -13.01 -13.03
CA ILE A 53 -2.13 -12.83 -12.94
C ILE A 53 -1.48 -14.08 -12.34
N SER A 54 -0.37 -14.50 -12.93
CA SER A 54 0.54 -15.47 -12.32
C SER A 54 1.98 -15.07 -12.62
N THR A 55 2.79 -14.93 -11.58
CA THR A 55 4.19 -14.53 -11.68
C THR A 55 5.06 -15.45 -10.86
N GLN A 56 6.27 -15.72 -11.35
CA GLN A 56 7.24 -16.56 -10.69
C GLN A 56 8.63 -15.92 -10.77
N GLY A 57 9.40 -16.03 -9.68
CA GLY A 57 10.75 -15.50 -9.55
C GLY A 57 10.91 -14.62 -8.32
N GLN A 58 12.11 -14.60 -7.74
CA GLN A 58 12.46 -13.70 -6.64
C GLN A 58 12.24 -12.25 -7.06
N GLY A 59 11.51 -11.47 -6.27
CA GLY A 59 11.16 -10.07 -6.55
C GLY A 59 10.15 -9.88 -7.68
N SER A 60 9.56 -10.95 -8.21
CA SER A 60 8.60 -10.89 -9.32
C SER A 60 7.19 -10.67 -8.81
N GLY A 61 6.79 -9.41 -8.59
CA GLY A 61 5.45 -9.05 -8.15
C GLY A 61 4.36 -9.22 -9.22
N GLY A 62 3.09 -9.24 -8.80
CA GLY A 62 1.95 -9.29 -9.72
C GLY A 62 1.65 -7.93 -10.34
N VAL A 63 1.00 -7.06 -9.57
CA VAL A 63 0.75 -5.65 -9.92
C VAL A 63 1.50 -4.75 -8.96
N GLN A 64 2.25 -3.79 -9.48
CA GLN A 64 2.79 -2.68 -8.73
C GLN A 64 2.27 -1.36 -9.29
N ALA A 65 1.55 -0.60 -8.47
CA ALA A 65 1.07 0.73 -8.80
C ALA A 65 1.58 1.74 -7.75
N SER A 66 2.18 2.83 -8.19
CA SER A 66 2.72 3.83 -7.25
C SER A 66 2.54 5.26 -7.73
N SER A 67 2.11 6.16 -6.84
CA SER A 67 2.16 7.60 -7.05
C SER A 67 3.06 8.24 -6.01
N HIS A 68 4.04 9.03 -6.45
CA HIS A 68 5.01 9.67 -5.57
C HIS A 68 5.19 11.16 -5.90
N SER A 69 5.24 12.02 -4.89
CA SER A 69 5.66 13.41 -5.08
C SER A 69 6.61 13.90 -3.99
N ALA A 70 7.72 14.49 -4.43
CA ALA A 70 8.73 15.02 -3.52
C ALA A 70 8.34 16.36 -2.88
N SER A 71 7.41 17.11 -3.48
CA SER A 71 7.09 18.47 -3.04
C SER A 71 5.64 18.93 -3.26
N GLY A 72 4.85 18.13 -3.98
CA GLY A 72 3.41 18.32 -4.15
C GLY A 72 2.64 17.13 -3.58
N ALA A 73 1.31 17.20 -3.66
CA ALA A 73 0.48 16.08 -3.24
C ALA A 73 0.73 14.85 -4.14
N SER A 74 0.70 13.65 -3.56
CA SER A 74 0.68 12.44 -4.38
C SER A 74 -0.72 12.15 -4.91
N GLY A 75 -0.83 11.44 -6.03
CA GLY A 75 -2.11 11.03 -6.62
C GLY A 75 -2.71 9.79 -5.96
N HIS A 76 -4.02 9.62 -6.12
CA HIS A 76 -4.74 8.42 -5.66
C HIS A 76 -4.27 7.20 -6.44
N VAL A 77 -4.14 6.05 -5.76
CA VAL A 77 -3.73 4.79 -6.40
C VAL A 77 -4.81 3.73 -6.23
N SER A 78 -5.32 3.18 -7.34
CA SER A 78 -6.27 2.07 -7.34
C SER A 78 -5.75 0.87 -8.12
N VAL A 79 -5.73 -0.30 -7.51
CA VAL A 79 -5.43 -1.60 -8.16
C VAL A 79 -6.64 -2.51 -8.05
N ALA A 80 -7.11 -3.04 -9.19
CA ALA A 80 -8.21 -4.00 -9.25
C ALA A 80 -7.80 -5.24 -10.06
N ALA A 81 -7.79 -6.41 -9.43
CA ALA A 81 -7.61 -7.69 -10.10
C ALA A 81 -8.93 -8.46 -10.11
N ALA A 82 -9.58 -8.59 -11.27
CA ALA A 82 -10.91 -9.20 -11.37
C ALA A 82 -10.90 -10.74 -11.24
N GLY A 83 -9.77 -11.38 -11.49
CA GLY A 83 -9.62 -12.84 -11.44
C GLY A 83 -8.61 -13.30 -10.38
N PHE A 84 -8.20 -14.56 -10.48
CA PHE A 84 -7.11 -15.12 -9.66
C PHE A 84 -5.80 -14.34 -9.83
N ALA A 85 -5.12 -14.04 -8.73
CA ALA A 85 -3.83 -13.37 -8.76
C ALA A 85 -2.82 -14.14 -7.89
N ALA A 86 -1.67 -14.48 -8.45
CA ALA A 86 -0.63 -15.17 -7.71
C ALA A 86 0.81 -14.77 -8.04
N THR A 87 1.64 -14.84 -7.00
CA THR A 87 3.10 -14.71 -7.07
C THR A 87 3.76 -15.90 -6.40
N MET A 88 4.89 -16.34 -6.96
CA MET A 88 5.79 -17.29 -6.32
C MET A 88 7.22 -16.76 -6.38
N GLY A 89 7.80 -16.46 -5.23
CA GLY A 89 9.15 -15.93 -5.07
C GLY A 89 9.26 -15.07 -3.81
N ASP A 90 10.45 -15.03 -3.22
CA ASP A 90 10.72 -14.12 -2.10
C ASP A 90 10.56 -12.67 -2.56
N ASP A 91 10.13 -11.78 -1.66
CA ASP A 91 9.97 -10.35 -1.89
C ASP A 91 8.98 -10.02 -3.05
N ALA A 92 7.97 -10.87 -3.27
CA ALA A 92 7.04 -10.79 -4.40
C ALA A 92 5.58 -10.56 -3.98
N ASN A 93 5.17 -9.29 -3.86
CA ASN A 93 3.78 -8.93 -3.56
C ASN A 93 2.84 -9.21 -4.75
N VAL A 94 1.66 -9.77 -4.49
CA VAL A 94 0.68 -10.04 -5.57
C VAL A 94 0.06 -8.75 -6.05
N LEU A 95 -0.54 -7.97 -5.16
CA LEU A 95 -1.10 -6.66 -5.45
C LEU A 95 -0.42 -5.62 -4.56
N ASP A 96 0.29 -4.67 -5.14
CA ASP A 96 1.04 -3.62 -4.45
C ASP A 96 0.59 -2.25 -4.96
N ALA A 97 0.03 -1.43 -4.06
CA ALA A 97 -0.43 -0.08 -4.33
C ALA A 97 0.11 0.92 -3.31
N GLN A 98 0.78 1.99 -3.77
CA GLN A 98 1.44 2.94 -2.89
C GLN A 98 1.21 4.40 -3.30
N SER A 99 0.79 5.25 -2.38
CA SER A 99 0.75 6.70 -2.56
C SER A 99 1.65 7.37 -1.53
N THR A 100 2.69 8.08 -1.97
CA THR A 100 3.71 8.63 -1.07
C THR A 100 4.03 10.10 -1.36
N SER A 101 4.16 10.91 -0.31
CA SER A 101 4.66 12.29 -0.43
C SER A 101 5.70 12.62 0.63
N ASP A 102 6.75 13.34 0.25
CA ASP A 102 7.81 13.72 1.18
C ASP A 102 7.41 14.93 2.03
N THR A 103 6.77 15.94 1.42
CA THR A 103 6.52 17.22 2.10
C THR A 103 5.09 17.72 2.03
N ALA A 104 4.22 17.05 1.27
CA ALA A 104 2.81 17.41 1.13
C ALA A 104 1.93 16.21 1.50
N ASP A 105 0.62 16.34 1.32
CA ASP A 105 -0.31 15.25 1.60
C ASP A 105 -0.10 14.08 0.63
N SER A 106 -0.24 12.85 1.14
CA SER A 106 -0.43 11.69 0.26
C SER A 106 -1.92 11.41 0.06
N SER A 107 -2.27 10.96 -1.14
CA SER A 107 -3.65 10.58 -1.46
C SER A 107 -3.98 9.15 -0.99
N GLY A 108 -5.25 8.78 -1.13
CA GLY A 108 -5.72 7.45 -0.74
C GLY A 108 -5.22 6.32 -1.64
N VAL A 109 -5.36 5.11 -1.13
CA VAL A 109 -5.05 3.86 -1.83
C VAL A 109 -6.24 2.91 -1.75
N ALA A 110 -6.58 2.27 -2.88
CA ALA A 110 -7.58 1.23 -2.95
C ALA A 110 -7.02 -0.02 -3.65
N VAL A 111 -7.13 -1.18 -3.00
CA VAL A 111 -6.78 -2.48 -3.59
C VAL A 111 -8.01 -3.40 -3.54
N THR A 112 -8.37 -3.96 -4.69
CA THR A 112 -9.51 -4.89 -4.82
C THR A 112 -9.08 -6.17 -5.53
N ALA A 113 -9.26 -7.30 -4.87
CA ALA A 113 -9.14 -8.62 -5.45
C ALA A 113 -10.54 -9.24 -5.64
N GLY A 114 -10.96 -9.40 -6.89
CA GLY A 114 -12.21 -10.05 -7.27
C GLY A 114 -12.15 -11.58 -7.24
N GLY A 115 -10.95 -12.16 -7.35
CA GLY A 115 -10.70 -13.60 -7.21
C GLY A 115 -9.79 -13.93 -6.04
N GLU A 116 -9.39 -15.20 -5.94
CA GLU A 116 -8.42 -15.67 -4.93
C GLU A 116 -7.04 -15.02 -5.14
N VAL A 117 -6.42 -14.65 -4.03
CA VAL A 117 -5.05 -14.11 -3.98
C VAL A 117 -4.14 -15.16 -3.34
N SER A 118 -3.05 -15.52 -4.01
CA SER A 118 -2.10 -16.52 -3.51
C SER A 118 -0.66 -16.04 -3.63
N SER A 119 0.05 -15.94 -2.51
CA SER A 119 1.47 -15.59 -2.48
C SER A 119 2.30 -16.70 -1.85
N ALA A 120 3.39 -17.08 -2.50
CA ALA A 120 4.33 -18.07 -1.96
C ALA A 120 5.76 -17.53 -2.03
N GLY A 121 6.34 -17.17 -0.88
CA GLY A 121 7.68 -16.62 -0.79
C GLY A 121 7.90 -15.90 0.55
N SER A 122 9.16 -15.77 0.96
CA SER A 122 9.52 -15.02 2.15
C SER A 122 9.33 -13.53 1.93
N ARG A 123 8.93 -12.78 2.96
CA ARG A 123 8.70 -11.32 2.90
C ARG A 123 7.77 -10.88 1.74
N SER A 124 6.81 -11.73 1.37
CA SER A 124 5.82 -11.41 0.35
C SER A 124 4.47 -11.09 0.99
N ALA A 125 3.66 -10.30 0.27
CA ALA A 125 2.29 -10.04 0.65
C ALA A 125 1.29 -10.48 -0.42
N GLY A 126 0.12 -10.98 0.01
CA GLY A 126 -1.02 -11.14 -0.89
C GLY A 126 -1.52 -9.78 -1.36
N ILE A 127 -1.97 -8.96 -0.42
CA ILE A 127 -2.42 -7.59 -0.69
C ILE A 127 -1.55 -6.62 0.10
N PHE A 128 -0.95 -5.66 -0.59
CA PHE A 128 -0.13 -4.60 -0.01
C PHE A 128 -0.67 -3.22 -0.44
N GLY A 129 -1.01 -2.38 0.54
CA GLY A 129 -1.55 -1.04 0.28
C GLY A 129 -0.96 -0.01 1.24
N ARG A 130 -0.37 1.06 0.74
CA ARG A 130 0.24 2.07 1.62
C ARG A 130 -0.01 3.50 1.18
N SER A 131 -0.54 4.32 2.08
CA SER A 131 -0.49 5.78 1.95
C SER A 131 0.47 6.35 2.98
N TRP A 132 1.43 7.15 2.55
CA TRP A 132 2.45 7.72 3.44
C TRP A 132 2.81 9.16 3.12
N SER A 133 2.79 10.01 4.15
CA SER A 133 3.36 11.35 4.07
C SER A 133 4.35 11.58 5.21
N ALA A 134 5.57 12.04 4.89
CA ALA A 134 6.59 12.25 5.93
C ALA A 134 6.27 13.45 6.84
N LEU A 135 5.71 14.53 6.26
CA LEU A 135 5.52 15.80 6.97
C LEU A 135 4.06 16.22 7.13
N GLN A 136 3.15 15.70 6.32
CA GLN A 136 1.75 16.15 6.28
C GLN A 136 0.77 14.98 6.46
N GLY A 137 -0.44 15.09 5.93
CA GLY A 137 -1.48 14.08 6.05
C GLY A 137 -1.24 12.90 5.12
N ALA A 138 -1.60 11.70 5.57
CA ALA A 138 -1.73 10.53 4.70
C ALA A 138 -3.20 10.24 4.38
N GLY A 139 -3.46 9.82 3.15
CA GLY A 139 -4.79 9.40 2.71
C GLY A 139 -5.22 8.05 3.30
N GLY A 140 -6.51 7.75 3.20
CA GLY A 140 -7.05 6.47 3.65
C GLY A 140 -6.60 5.29 2.78
N VAL A 141 -6.62 4.08 3.33
CA VAL A 141 -6.27 2.85 2.63
C VAL A 141 -7.40 1.85 2.73
N VAL A 142 -7.87 1.35 1.59
CA VAL A 142 -8.89 0.32 1.51
C VAL A 142 -8.31 -0.92 0.84
N ALA A 143 -8.41 -2.07 1.50
CA ALA A 143 -8.16 -3.37 0.89
C ALA A 143 -9.44 -4.22 0.92
N SER A 144 -9.76 -4.82 -0.21
CA SER A 144 -10.94 -5.67 -0.37
C SER A 144 -10.60 -6.94 -1.13
N ALA A 145 -11.12 -8.08 -0.66
CA ALA A 145 -11.05 -9.34 -1.38
C ALA A 145 -12.40 -10.06 -1.36
N LEU A 146 -12.92 -10.40 -2.54
CA LEU A 146 -14.18 -11.12 -2.70
C LEU A 146 -14.03 -12.63 -2.52
N SER A 147 -12.80 -13.11 -2.32
CA SER A 147 -12.47 -14.52 -2.16
C SER A 147 -11.34 -14.68 -1.13
N ASN A 148 -10.73 -15.86 -1.11
CA ASN A 148 -9.69 -16.22 -0.15
C ASN A 148 -8.37 -15.49 -0.41
N VAL A 149 -7.63 -15.24 0.66
CA VAL A 149 -6.23 -14.78 0.62
C VAL A 149 -5.36 -15.85 1.26
N PHE A 150 -4.46 -16.42 0.47
CA PHE A 150 -3.51 -17.44 0.89
C PHE A 150 -2.09 -16.91 0.79
N THR A 151 -1.29 -17.07 1.84
CA THR A 151 0.10 -16.61 1.82
C THR A 151 1.00 -17.57 2.59
N ILE A 152 2.10 -18.00 1.98
CA ILE A 152 3.08 -18.87 2.64
C ILE A 152 4.49 -18.31 2.47
N GLY A 153 5.21 -18.21 3.58
CA GLY A 153 6.63 -17.86 3.64
C GLY A 153 7.01 -17.24 4.99
N GLU A 154 8.30 -17.24 5.30
CA GLU A 154 8.82 -16.52 6.46
C GLU A 154 8.61 -15.01 6.29
N ASP A 155 8.15 -14.32 7.33
CA ASP A 155 7.78 -12.89 7.30
C ASP A 155 6.71 -12.53 6.24
N ALA A 156 5.99 -13.51 5.70
CA ALA A 156 4.96 -13.26 4.70
C ALA A 156 3.66 -12.75 5.35
N THR A 157 2.91 -11.90 4.64
CA THR A 157 1.69 -11.29 5.17
C THR A 157 0.50 -11.48 4.22
N GLY A 158 -0.65 -11.95 4.71
CA GLY A 158 -1.85 -12.07 3.86
C GLY A 158 -2.28 -10.71 3.30
N VAL A 159 -2.61 -9.79 4.21
CA VAL A 159 -2.99 -8.40 3.89
C VAL A 159 -2.18 -7.44 4.75
N ASP A 160 -1.39 -6.56 4.13
CA ASP A 160 -0.64 -5.50 4.80
C ASP A 160 -1.09 -4.13 4.27
N VAL A 161 -1.77 -3.36 5.11
CA VAL A 161 -2.25 -2.03 4.77
C VAL A 161 -1.90 -1.00 5.81
N ALA A 162 -1.40 0.15 5.36
CA ALA A 162 -0.98 1.21 6.26
C ALA A 162 -1.26 2.61 5.73
N SER A 163 -1.86 3.46 6.57
CA SER A 163 -1.87 4.91 6.41
C SER A 163 -0.96 5.54 7.46
N ALA A 164 0.07 6.27 7.04
CA ALA A 164 1.03 6.85 7.97
C ALA A 164 1.40 8.27 7.58
N GLY A 165 1.03 9.25 8.41
CA GLY A 165 1.29 10.68 8.15
C GLY A 165 2.12 11.37 9.23
N GLY A 166 2.70 12.51 8.86
CA GLY A 166 3.39 13.40 9.79
C GLY A 166 2.42 14.09 10.75
N THR A 167 1.31 14.61 10.21
CA THR A 167 0.31 15.36 10.97
C THR A 167 -0.97 14.59 11.21
N THR A 168 -1.53 13.95 10.18
CA THR A 168 -2.75 13.12 10.27
C THR A 168 -2.57 11.85 9.46
N SER A 169 -3.29 10.80 9.82
CA SER A 169 -3.39 9.59 9.00
C SER A 169 -4.83 9.33 8.60
N GLY A 170 -4.99 8.68 7.46
CA GLY A 170 -6.29 8.32 6.93
C GLY A 170 -6.82 7.03 7.54
N ASP A 171 -8.12 6.82 7.38
CA ASP A 171 -8.77 5.59 7.80
C ASP A 171 -8.24 4.39 7.01
N VAL A 172 -8.14 3.24 7.68
CA VAL A 172 -7.77 1.97 7.07
C VAL A 172 -8.96 1.02 7.18
N SER A 173 -9.38 0.48 6.04
CA SER A 173 -10.47 -0.48 5.96
C SER A 173 -10.02 -1.75 5.23
N VAL A 174 -10.24 -2.90 5.85
CA VAL A 174 -10.02 -4.22 5.26
C VAL A 174 -11.34 -4.97 5.26
N ASP A 175 -11.78 -5.40 4.08
CA ASP A 175 -13.01 -6.21 3.91
C ASP A 175 -12.71 -7.47 3.09
N ILE A 176 -12.74 -8.62 3.75
CA ILE A 176 -12.45 -9.93 3.14
C ILE A 176 -13.69 -10.82 3.25
N ALA A 177 -14.25 -11.19 2.10
CA ALA A 177 -15.41 -12.08 2.04
C ALA A 177 -15.05 -13.56 2.27
N GLY A 178 -13.80 -13.96 1.95
CA GLY A 178 -13.31 -15.33 2.11
C GLY A 178 -12.50 -15.54 3.38
N ASP A 179 -11.74 -16.64 3.39
CA ASP A 179 -10.76 -16.98 4.41
C ASP A 179 -9.44 -16.23 4.19
N VAL A 180 -8.72 -15.93 5.27
CA VAL A 180 -7.31 -15.51 5.24
C VAL A 180 -6.47 -16.59 5.90
N SER A 181 -5.56 -17.20 5.15
CA SER A 181 -4.66 -18.23 5.65
C SER A 181 -3.21 -17.84 5.38
N THR A 182 -2.42 -17.74 6.44
CA THR A 182 -1.00 -17.39 6.35
C THR A 182 -0.13 -18.40 7.07
N GLY A 183 0.96 -18.85 6.45
CA GLY A 183 1.87 -19.84 7.02
C GLY A 183 3.34 -19.42 6.91
N GLY A 184 4.08 -19.54 8.00
CA GLY A 184 5.51 -19.25 8.09
C GLY A 184 5.89 -18.57 9.40
N ALA A 185 7.18 -18.64 9.77
CA ALA A 185 7.67 -17.95 10.95
C ALA A 185 7.51 -16.42 10.78
N ARG A 186 7.09 -15.73 11.86
CA ARG A 186 6.82 -14.28 11.91
C ARG A 186 5.82 -13.77 10.87
N SER A 187 5.01 -14.68 10.33
CA SER A 187 4.00 -14.34 9.33
C SER A 187 2.77 -13.70 9.95
N LYS A 188 2.04 -12.89 9.17
CA LYS A 188 0.85 -12.18 9.65
C LYS A 188 -0.35 -12.46 8.74
N GLY A 189 -1.51 -12.73 9.32
CA GLY A 189 -2.75 -12.84 8.53
C GLY A 189 -3.12 -11.48 7.93
N ILE A 190 -3.47 -10.54 8.81
CA ILE A 190 -3.82 -9.16 8.47
C ILE A 190 -3.02 -8.21 9.37
N ASN A 191 -2.34 -7.25 8.76
CA ASN A 191 -1.72 -6.12 9.41
C ASN A 191 -2.36 -4.83 8.86
N ALA A 192 -3.14 -4.14 9.68
CA ALA A 192 -3.81 -2.91 9.31
C ALA A 192 -3.44 -1.80 10.30
N ALA A 193 -2.81 -0.73 9.81
CA ALA A 193 -2.26 0.31 10.67
C ALA A 193 -2.58 1.73 10.18
N SER A 194 -3.09 2.56 11.07
CA SER A 194 -3.21 4.00 10.86
C SER A 194 -2.39 4.74 11.92
N SER A 195 -1.45 5.59 11.51
CA SER A 195 -0.54 6.26 12.46
C SER A 195 -0.17 7.68 12.06
N ALA A 196 -0.23 8.59 13.01
CA ALA A 196 0.25 9.96 12.84
C ALA A 196 1.37 10.30 13.85
N THR A 197 2.36 11.08 13.40
CA THR A 197 3.49 11.46 14.26
C THR A 197 3.12 12.55 15.27
N THR A 198 2.39 13.58 14.83
CA THR A 198 2.08 14.77 15.66
C THR A 198 0.59 15.09 15.80
N GLY A 199 -0.31 14.35 15.15
CA GLY A 199 -1.76 14.53 15.28
C GLY A 199 -2.54 13.22 15.28
N ASP A 200 -3.68 13.20 14.58
CA ASP A 200 -4.70 12.16 14.76
C ASP A 200 -4.42 10.90 13.91
N GLY A 201 -4.56 9.75 14.58
CA GLY A 201 -4.68 8.44 13.95
C GLY A 201 -6.02 8.30 13.24
N GLY A 202 -6.05 7.67 12.08
CA GLY A 202 -7.31 7.27 11.42
C GLY A 202 -7.94 6.06 12.10
N ARG A 203 -9.23 5.84 11.81
CA ARG A 203 -9.95 4.63 12.22
C ARG A 203 -9.38 3.41 11.49
N VAL A 204 -9.34 2.27 12.17
CA VAL A 204 -8.96 0.99 11.55
C VAL A 204 -10.11 0.00 11.70
N ASP A 205 -10.70 -0.38 10.58
CA ASP A 205 -11.75 -1.40 10.50
C ASP A 205 -11.23 -2.63 9.76
N VAL A 206 -11.39 -3.80 10.36
CA VAL A 206 -11.07 -5.09 9.73
C VAL A 206 -12.29 -5.99 9.83
N THR A 207 -12.86 -6.35 8.68
CA THR A 207 -13.97 -7.29 8.54
C THR A 207 -13.50 -8.48 7.73
N VAL A 208 -13.66 -9.68 8.29
CA VAL A 208 -13.44 -10.95 7.60
C VAL A 208 -14.67 -11.80 7.82
N GLN A 209 -15.31 -12.24 6.74
CA GLN A 209 -16.51 -13.09 6.80
C GLN A 209 -16.14 -14.58 6.96
N GLY A 210 -15.00 -14.98 6.41
CA GLY A 210 -14.41 -16.31 6.62
C GLY A 210 -13.59 -16.42 7.91
N SER A 211 -12.70 -17.40 7.94
CA SER A 211 -11.76 -17.65 9.02
C SER A 211 -10.43 -16.93 8.79
N VAL A 212 -9.77 -16.51 9.88
CA VAL A 212 -8.36 -16.08 9.84
C VAL A 212 -7.50 -17.12 10.54
N GLY A 213 -6.62 -17.76 9.78
CA GLY A 213 -5.70 -18.78 10.26
C GLY A 213 -4.24 -18.35 10.07
N THR A 214 -3.42 -18.51 11.10
CA THR A 214 -1.97 -18.31 11.00
C THR A 214 -1.22 -19.49 11.60
N THR A 215 -0.11 -19.88 10.97
CA THR A 215 0.73 -21.01 11.42
C THR A 215 2.20 -20.65 11.33
N GLY A 216 2.99 -21.06 12.32
CA GLY A 216 4.43 -20.76 12.40
C GLY A 216 4.80 -20.06 13.71
N ASP A 217 6.09 -20.07 14.04
CA ASP A 217 6.62 -19.41 15.23
C ASP A 217 6.46 -17.90 15.13
N ASP A 218 6.05 -17.23 16.20
CA ASP A 218 5.79 -15.77 16.25
C ASP A 218 4.80 -15.24 15.18
N ALA A 219 3.93 -16.10 14.65
CA ALA A 219 2.90 -15.70 13.71
C ALA A 219 1.70 -15.04 14.42
N SER A 220 1.08 -14.05 13.77
CA SER A 220 -0.07 -13.33 14.34
C SER A 220 -1.25 -13.27 13.38
N GLY A 221 -2.46 -13.55 13.86
CA GLY A 221 -3.70 -13.53 13.07
C GLY A 221 -4.04 -12.15 12.50
N ILE A 222 -4.58 -11.26 13.34
CA ILE A 222 -4.99 -9.91 12.96
C ILE A 222 -4.31 -8.92 13.90
N ALA A 223 -3.66 -7.90 13.34
CA ALA A 223 -3.22 -6.70 14.02
C ALA A 223 -3.93 -5.49 13.40
N ALA A 224 -4.79 -4.83 14.18
CA ALA A 224 -5.47 -3.59 13.80
C ALA A 224 -5.03 -2.48 14.77
N ILE A 225 -4.27 -1.50 14.27
CA ILE A 225 -3.56 -0.54 15.11
C ILE A 225 -3.88 0.88 14.65
N SER A 226 -4.53 1.66 15.51
CA SER A 226 -4.66 3.11 15.34
C SER A 226 -3.78 3.80 16.39
N VAL A 227 -2.81 4.59 15.93
CA VAL A 227 -1.90 5.37 16.78
C VAL A 227 -2.06 6.85 16.46
N ALA A 228 -2.35 7.62 17.50
CA ALA A 228 -2.38 9.06 17.43
C ALA A 228 -1.29 9.63 18.35
N ALA A 229 -0.86 10.87 18.11
CA ALA A 229 0.15 11.53 18.93
C ALA A 229 -0.36 11.72 20.37
N ALA A 230 0.52 11.61 21.38
CA ALA A 230 0.10 11.76 22.77
C ALA A 230 -0.62 13.10 23.01
N GLY A 231 -1.89 13.04 23.42
CA GLY A 231 -2.74 14.22 23.67
C GLY A 231 -3.75 14.56 22.56
N SER A 232 -3.71 13.86 21.42
CA SER A 232 -4.79 13.84 20.44
C SER A 232 -6.07 13.26 21.04
N ARG A 233 -7.21 13.92 20.79
CA ARG A 233 -8.51 13.42 21.23
C ARG A 233 -9.09 12.59 20.10
N SER A 234 -9.24 11.29 20.31
CA SER A 234 -10.11 10.47 19.47
C SER A 234 -11.52 11.05 19.56
N ALA A 235 -11.95 11.75 18.52
CA ALA A 235 -13.34 12.16 18.37
C ALA A 235 -14.12 10.91 17.94
N SER A 236 -14.80 10.26 18.89
CA SER A 236 -15.75 9.19 18.55
C SER A 236 -16.93 9.82 17.79
N ALA A 237 -17.15 9.36 16.55
CA ALA A 237 -18.38 9.60 15.80
C ALA A 237 -19.53 8.74 16.34
#